data_AF-A0A0G8AT55-F1
#
_entry.id   AF-A0A0G8AT55-F1
#
_cell.length_a   1.000
_cell.length_b   1.000
_cell.length_c   1.000
_cell.angle_alpha   90.00
_cell.angle_beta   90.00
_cell.angle_gamma   90.00
#
_symmetry.space_group_name_H-M   'P 1'
#
loop_
_entity.id
_entity.type
_entity.pdbx_description
1 polymer ?
#
loop_
_entity_poly.entity_id
_entity_poly.type
_entity_poly.pdbx_seq_one_letter_code
_entity_poly.pdbx_strand_id
1 'polypeptide(L)'
;MGWNVLPPESPTQRFIDMTVSPRPDMTLHLSLKSTAARNLSKTSLHISKLTEASWIQDIRKASQRRFETINLFQAYRQAVSHIIMLRAFRDKQEAPPYLYQLVEVPVSIFDSIEDVPVDAFATEGPRVPCMVDGKHVATVALDRSDAKITVSGIRLSACIVHAEWRKQEESQ
;
A
#
# COMPACT_ATOMS: atom_id res chain seq x y z
N MET A 1 -23.00 6.27 19.19
CA MET A 1 -22.30 5.15 18.51
C MET A 1 -20.82 5.33 18.73
N GLY A 2 -20.20 4.47 19.53
CA GLY A 2 -18.75 4.49 19.77
C GLY A 2 -18.07 3.49 18.83
N TRP A 3 -16.98 3.90 18.20
CA TRP A 3 -16.15 2.99 17.41
C TRP A 3 -15.29 2.18 18.37
N ASN A 4 -15.32 0.85 18.24
CA ASN A 4 -14.36 0.00 18.92
C ASN A 4 -13.15 -0.20 18.01
N VAL A 5 -12.02 0.39 18.41
CA VAL A 5 -10.73 0.19 17.76
C VAL A 5 -9.96 -0.80 18.61
N LEU A 6 -9.65 -1.96 18.05
CA LEU A 6 -8.85 -2.97 18.72
C LEU A 6 -7.47 -2.99 18.07
N PRO A 7 -6.38 -2.98 18.86
CA PRO A 7 -5.08 -3.36 18.32
C PRO A 7 -5.18 -4.79 17.77
N PRO A 8 -4.33 -5.17 16.79
CA PRO A 8 -4.31 -6.54 16.27
C PRO A 8 -4.14 -7.54 17.41
N GLU A 9 -4.86 -8.67 17.33
CA GLU A 9 -4.97 -9.67 18.41
C GLU A 9 -3.63 -10.36 18.72
N SER A 10 -2.67 -10.27 17.80
CA SER A 10 -1.31 -10.81 17.96
C SER A 10 -0.27 -9.91 17.26
N PRO A 11 0.94 -9.77 17.83
CA PRO A 11 2.10 -9.18 17.14
C PRO A 11 2.45 -9.83 15.79
N THR A 12 1.91 -11.03 15.52
CA THR A 12 2.21 -11.83 14.32
C THR A 12 1.10 -11.82 13.26
N GLN A 13 0.06 -10.99 13.39
CA GLN A 13 -0.98 -10.90 12.36
C GLN A 13 -0.42 -10.21 11.11
N ARG A 14 0.10 -11.05 10.20
CA ARG A 14 0.71 -10.61 8.93
C ARG A 14 -0.29 -9.72 8.17
N PHE A 15 0.19 -8.58 7.66
CA PHE A 15 -0.53 -7.58 6.84
C PHE A 15 -1.43 -6.57 7.58
N ILE A 16 -1.96 -6.92 8.74
CA ILE A 16 -3.00 -6.12 9.42
C ILE A 16 -2.33 -5.27 10.50
N ASP A 17 -2.52 -3.96 10.39
CA ASP A 17 -2.00 -2.99 11.36
C ASP A 17 -3.09 -2.58 12.38
N MET A 18 -4.37 -2.64 12.01
CA MET A 18 -5.51 -2.27 12.86
C MET A 18 -6.79 -3.00 12.47
N THR A 19 -7.60 -3.37 13.47
CA THR A 19 -8.96 -3.88 13.26
C THR A 19 -9.98 -2.85 13.76
N VAL A 20 -10.96 -2.54 12.91
CA VAL A 20 -12.02 -1.59 13.22
C VAL A 20 -13.37 -2.27 13.06
N SER A 21 -14.23 -2.14 14.08
CA SER A 21 -15.60 -2.64 14.05
C SER A 21 -16.59 -1.47 14.07
N PRO A 22 -16.92 -0.87 12.91
CA PRO A 22 -17.89 0.22 12.82
C PRO A 22 -19.29 -0.16 13.32
N ARG A 23 -19.66 -1.44 13.15
CA ARG A 23 -20.95 -2.02 13.52
C ARG A 23 -20.73 -3.46 14.01
N PRO A 24 -21.64 -4.03 14.82
CA PRO A 24 -21.47 -5.37 15.40
C PRO A 24 -21.24 -6.50 14.37
N ASP A 25 -21.74 -6.34 13.15
CA ASP A 25 -21.69 -7.29 12.04
C ASP A 25 -20.60 -6.96 11.00
N MET A 26 -19.79 -5.95 11.25
CA MET A 26 -18.80 -5.44 10.32
C MET A 26 -17.43 -5.34 10.98
N THR A 27 -16.48 -6.12 10.49
CA THR A 27 -15.07 -6.07 10.89
C THR A 27 -14.24 -5.69 9.69
N LEU A 28 -13.44 -4.64 9.85
CA LEU A 28 -12.50 -4.15 8.84
C LEU A 28 -11.08 -4.37 9.32
N HIS A 29 -10.26 -4.98 8.48
CA HIS A 29 -8.83 -5.11 8.69
C HIS A 29 -8.09 -4.09 7.84
N LEU A 30 -7.33 -3.21 8.50
CA LEU A 30 -6.65 -2.09 7.86
C LEU A 30 -5.15 -2.32 7.82
N SER A 31 -4.53 -2.06 6.68
CA SER A 31 -3.09 -1.82 6.61
C SER A 31 -2.82 -0.32 6.60
N LEU A 32 -2.05 0.15 7.57
CA LEU A 32 -1.81 1.57 7.82
C LEU A 32 -0.43 1.95 7.29
N LYS A 33 -0.40 3.01 6.48
CA LYS A 33 0.81 3.57 5.89
C LYS A 33 0.87 5.06 6.15
N SER A 34 2.08 5.61 6.17
CA SER A 34 2.26 7.06 6.23
C SER A 34 3.48 7.49 5.42
N THR A 35 3.47 8.74 4.95
CA THR A 35 4.63 9.33 4.30
C THR A 35 4.70 10.83 4.53
N ALA A 36 5.92 11.32 4.71
CA ALA A 36 6.23 12.74 4.75
C ALA A 36 7.46 13.07 3.88
N ALA A 37 7.64 12.34 2.78
CA ALA A 37 8.78 12.53 1.88
C ALA A 37 8.80 13.97 1.32
N ARG A 38 10.00 14.51 1.07
CA ARG A 38 10.16 15.93 0.66
C ARG A 38 9.42 16.27 -0.65
N ASN A 39 9.37 15.35 -1.60
CA ASN A 39 8.83 15.58 -2.93
C ASN A 39 7.60 14.70 -3.20
N LEU A 40 6.56 14.83 -2.37
CA LEU A 40 5.30 14.12 -2.61
C LEU A 40 4.60 14.67 -3.85
N SER A 41 4.29 13.78 -4.79
CA SER A 41 3.45 14.09 -5.95
C SER A 41 2.01 14.35 -5.52
N LYS A 42 1.29 15.30 -6.12
CA LYS A 42 -0.16 15.46 -5.86
C LYS A 42 -1.01 14.45 -6.63
N THR A 43 -0.45 13.78 -7.65
CA THR A 43 -1.21 12.91 -8.56
C THR A 43 -0.89 11.43 -8.40
N SER A 44 0.13 11.10 -7.60
CA SER A 44 0.54 9.73 -7.34
C SER A 44 1.09 9.54 -5.94
N LEU A 45 1.08 8.30 -5.46
CA LEU A 45 1.65 7.92 -4.17
C LEU A 45 2.55 6.67 -4.29
N HIS A 46 3.36 6.45 -3.26
CA HIS A 46 4.31 5.35 -3.17
C HIS A 46 4.24 4.74 -1.77
N ILE A 47 4.18 3.41 -1.72
CA ILE A 47 4.28 2.60 -0.51
C ILE A 47 5.66 1.94 -0.53
N SER A 48 6.56 2.43 0.33
CA SER A 48 7.95 1.94 0.42
C SER A 48 8.08 0.57 1.07
N LYS A 49 7.07 0.14 1.85
CA LYS A 49 6.94 -1.20 2.41
C LYS A 49 5.47 -1.56 2.54
N LEU A 50 4.96 -2.37 1.61
CA LEU A 50 3.62 -2.93 1.70
C LEU A 50 3.61 -4.06 2.72
N THR A 51 4.49 -5.04 2.53
CA THR A 51 4.68 -6.20 3.40
C THR A 51 6.07 -6.80 3.24
N GLU A 52 6.47 -7.64 4.20
CA GLU A 52 7.69 -8.42 4.16
C GLU A 52 7.52 -9.69 3.32
N ALA A 53 8.60 -10.06 2.65
CA ALA A 53 8.68 -11.20 1.76
C ALA A 53 10.12 -11.76 1.79
N SER A 54 10.46 -12.40 2.91
CA SER A 54 11.79 -13.02 3.14
C SER A 54 12.21 -13.96 2.01
N TRP A 55 11.26 -14.72 1.45
CA TRP A 55 11.47 -15.64 0.34
C TRP A 55 12.10 -15.00 -0.92
N ILE A 56 11.99 -13.68 -1.11
CA ILE A 56 12.55 -12.99 -2.28
C ILE A 56 14.08 -13.21 -2.37
N GLN A 57 14.75 -13.28 -1.23
CA GLN A 57 16.21 -13.43 -1.19
C GLN A 57 16.67 -14.85 -1.51
N ASP A 58 15.83 -15.87 -1.35
CA ASP A 58 16.18 -17.28 -1.52
C ASP A 58 15.78 -17.83 -2.88
N ILE A 59 14.73 -17.28 -3.50
CA ILE A 59 14.26 -17.73 -4.81
C ILE A 59 15.22 -17.29 -5.92
N ARG A 60 15.44 -18.17 -6.90
CA ARG A 60 16.24 -17.91 -8.10
C ARG A 60 15.46 -18.08 -9.41
N LYS A 61 14.40 -18.89 -9.40
CA LYS A 61 13.60 -19.17 -10.61
C LYS A 61 12.46 -18.17 -10.77
N ALA A 62 12.28 -17.66 -11.98
CA ALA A 62 11.19 -16.75 -12.33
C ALA A 62 9.80 -17.35 -12.02
N SER A 63 9.60 -18.63 -12.31
CA SER A 63 8.36 -19.35 -12.02
C SER A 63 8.02 -19.40 -10.53
N GLN A 64 9.03 -19.59 -9.68
CA GLN A 64 8.88 -19.55 -8.22
C GLN A 64 8.60 -18.13 -7.72
N ARG A 65 9.27 -17.10 -8.26
CA ARG A 65 8.97 -15.71 -7.93
C ARG A 65 7.52 -15.36 -8.25
N ARG A 66 7.03 -15.76 -9.42
CA ARG A 66 5.63 -15.57 -9.80
C ARG A 66 4.69 -16.26 -8.81
N PHE A 67 4.94 -17.55 -8.53
CA PHE A 67 4.12 -18.34 -7.62
C PHE A 67 4.01 -17.71 -6.24
N GLU A 68 5.13 -17.37 -5.60
CA GLU A 68 5.12 -16.74 -4.27
C GLU A 68 4.53 -15.34 -4.29
N THR A 69 4.70 -14.58 -5.38
CA THR A 69 4.05 -13.27 -5.51
C THR A 69 2.53 -13.42 -5.54
N ILE A 70 2.00 -14.36 -6.35
CA ILE A 70 0.56 -14.59 -6.44
C ILE A 70 0.01 -15.04 -5.08
N ASN A 71 0.65 -16.02 -4.44
CA ASN A 71 0.23 -16.50 -3.11
C ASN A 71 0.23 -15.36 -2.09
N LEU A 72 1.25 -14.51 -2.10
CA LEU A 72 1.37 -13.36 -1.21
C LEU A 72 0.21 -12.38 -1.40
N PHE A 73 -0.11 -12.01 -2.64
CA PHE A 73 -1.17 -11.05 -2.92
C PHE A 73 -2.58 -11.63 -2.75
N GLN A 74 -2.76 -12.94 -2.95
CA GLN A 74 -4.00 -13.62 -2.58
C GLN A 74 -4.22 -13.59 -1.07
N ALA A 75 -3.21 -13.97 -0.28
CA ALA A 75 -3.27 -13.91 1.17
C ALA A 75 -3.48 -12.48 1.68
N TYR A 76 -2.79 -11.50 1.06
CA TYR A 76 -2.94 -10.08 1.42
C TYR A 76 -4.37 -9.59 1.20
N ARG A 77 -4.96 -9.84 0.02
CA ARG A 77 -6.32 -9.40 -0.32
C ARG A 77 -7.41 -10.10 0.50
N GLN A 78 -7.16 -11.34 0.94
CA GLN A 78 -8.06 -12.03 1.86
C GLN A 78 -8.01 -11.47 3.27
N ALA A 79 -6.83 -11.03 3.72
CA ALA A 79 -6.62 -10.56 5.08
C ALA A 79 -6.97 -9.08 5.26
N VAL A 80 -6.65 -8.23 4.29
CA VAL A 80 -6.74 -6.77 4.40
C VAL A 80 -7.95 -6.25 3.63
N SER A 81 -8.82 -5.54 4.33
CA SER A 81 -9.98 -4.85 3.73
C SER A 81 -9.56 -3.58 3.01
N HIS A 82 -8.73 -2.74 3.66
CA HIS A 82 -8.33 -1.43 3.13
C HIS A 82 -6.87 -1.10 3.45
N ILE A 83 -6.20 -0.42 2.53
CA ILE A 83 -4.90 0.20 2.79
C ILE A 83 -5.13 1.69 2.97
N ILE A 84 -4.89 2.19 4.18
CA ILE A 84 -5.08 3.60 4.53
C ILE A 84 -3.70 4.26 4.63
N MET A 85 -3.51 5.34 3.88
CA MET A 85 -2.27 6.09 3.83
C MET A 85 -2.48 7.55 4.27
N LEU A 86 -1.77 7.96 5.32
CA LEU A 86 -1.67 9.38 5.69
C LEU A 86 -0.46 10.02 5.00
N ARG A 87 -0.70 11.09 4.25
CA ARG A 87 0.32 11.81 3.48
C ARG A 87 0.50 13.20 4.05
N ALA A 88 1.72 13.57 4.40
CA ALA A 88 2.06 14.88 4.95
C ALA A 88 2.97 15.65 3.98
N PHE A 89 2.42 16.69 3.35
CA PHE A 89 3.14 17.55 2.41
C PHE A 89 3.85 18.67 3.16
N ARG A 90 5.14 18.85 2.88
CA ARG A 90 6.00 19.84 3.53
C ARG A 90 6.68 20.69 2.49
N ASP A 91 6.75 21.99 2.74
CA ASP A 91 7.70 22.86 2.05
C ASP A 91 9.06 22.82 2.79
N LYS A 92 10.12 23.19 2.07
CA LYS A 92 11.54 23.05 2.45
C LYS A 92 11.85 23.21 3.96
N GLN A 93 11.87 22.08 4.68
CA GLN A 93 12.16 21.94 6.12
C GLN A 93 11.13 22.53 7.09
N GLU A 94 10.01 23.06 6.62
CA GLU A 94 8.98 23.58 7.51
C GLU A 94 8.26 22.45 8.26
N ALA A 95 8.18 22.64 9.58
CA ALA A 95 7.30 21.90 10.46
C ALA A 95 6.36 22.92 11.13
N PRO A 96 5.04 22.66 11.19
CA PRO A 96 4.34 21.46 10.73
C PRO A 96 4.08 21.44 9.20
N PRO A 97 3.77 20.25 8.61
CA PRO A 97 3.23 20.11 7.24
C PRO A 97 2.12 21.10 6.93
N TYR A 98 2.09 21.65 5.71
CA TYR A 98 1.05 22.59 5.28
C TYR A 98 -0.23 21.87 4.82
N LEU A 99 -0.13 20.60 4.43
CA LEU A 99 -1.25 19.78 3.98
C LEU A 99 -1.07 18.34 4.47
N TYR A 100 -2.12 17.80 5.09
CA TYR A 100 -2.30 16.38 5.31
C TYR A 100 -3.40 15.85 4.38
N GLN A 101 -3.21 14.65 3.85
CA GLN A 101 -4.21 13.97 3.02
C GLN A 101 -4.33 12.52 3.48
N LEU A 102 -5.57 12.10 3.78
CA LEU A 102 -5.90 10.71 4.09
C LEU A 102 -6.43 10.04 2.83
N VAL A 103 -5.71 9.03 2.36
CA VAL A 103 -6.01 8.31 1.11
C VAL A 103 -6.23 6.85 1.42
N GLU A 104 -7.23 6.25 0.81
CA GLU A 104 -7.39 4.80 0.74
C GLU A 104 -6.94 4.30 -0.63
N VAL A 105 -6.08 3.28 -0.60
CA VAL A 105 -5.66 2.51 -1.77
C VAL A 105 -6.49 1.21 -1.78
N PRO A 106 -7.38 1.00 -2.76
CA PRO A 106 -8.15 -0.23 -2.86
C PRO A 106 -7.22 -1.44 -3.01
N VAL A 107 -7.47 -2.53 -2.28
CA VAL A 107 -6.66 -3.76 -2.43
C VAL A 107 -6.86 -4.43 -3.79
N SER A 108 -7.99 -4.17 -4.46
CA SER A 108 -8.31 -4.68 -5.80
C SER A 108 -7.40 -4.14 -6.89
N ILE A 109 -6.62 -3.07 -6.66
CA ILE A 109 -5.62 -2.63 -7.66
C ILE A 109 -4.60 -3.73 -7.96
N PHE A 110 -4.43 -4.71 -7.06
CA PHE A 110 -3.50 -5.82 -7.20
C PHE A 110 -4.09 -7.03 -7.94
N ASP A 111 -5.37 -7.03 -8.31
CA ASP A 111 -6.04 -8.21 -8.89
C ASP A 111 -5.34 -8.72 -10.16
N SER A 112 -4.96 -7.78 -11.05
CA SER A 112 -4.26 -8.08 -12.30
C SER A 112 -2.91 -8.81 -12.16
N ILE A 113 -2.32 -8.89 -10.96
CA ILE A 113 -1.05 -9.58 -10.74
C ILE A 113 -1.17 -11.08 -11.05
N GLU A 114 -2.36 -11.67 -10.86
CA GLU A 114 -2.59 -13.08 -11.14
C GLU A 114 -2.38 -13.45 -12.61
N ASP A 115 -2.69 -12.51 -13.51
CA ASP A 115 -2.63 -12.69 -14.96
C ASP A 115 -1.23 -12.43 -15.53
N VAL A 116 -0.30 -11.93 -14.72
CA VAL A 116 1.03 -11.55 -15.20
C VAL A 116 1.84 -12.80 -15.57
N PRO A 117 2.41 -12.87 -16.79
CA PRO A 117 3.16 -14.04 -17.24
C PRO A 117 4.49 -14.22 -16.50
N VAL A 118 5.02 -15.45 -16.50
CA VAL A 118 6.30 -15.80 -15.84
C VAL A 118 7.46 -14.93 -16.31
N ASP A 119 7.47 -14.51 -17.57
CA ASP A 119 8.55 -13.71 -18.15
C ASP A 119 8.70 -12.34 -17.47
N ALA A 120 7.62 -11.78 -16.93
CA ALA A 120 7.69 -10.54 -16.15
C ALA A 120 8.45 -10.72 -14.82
N PHE A 121 8.66 -11.97 -14.38
CA PHE A 121 9.40 -12.33 -13.17
C PHE A 121 10.83 -12.82 -13.48
N ALA A 122 11.32 -12.62 -14.71
CA ALA A 122 12.64 -13.09 -15.13
C ALA A 122 13.79 -12.47 -14.33
N THR A 123 13.72 -11.18 -14.00
CA THR A 123 14.75 -10.47 -13.22
C THR A 123 14.70 -10.81 -11.73
N GLU A 124 15.79 -10.61 -11.00
CA GLU A 124 15.89 -10.86 -9.54
C GLU A 124 15.05 -9.90 -8.67
N GLY A 125 14.72 -8.72 -9.18
CA GLY A 125 13.84 -7.75 -8.53
C GLY A 125 12.75 -7.28 -9.50
N PRO A 126 11.81 -8.16 -9.89
CA PRO A 126 10.86 -7.86 -10.95
C PRO A 126 9.93 -6.72 -10.56
N ARG A 127 9.56 -5.95 -11.59
CA ARG A 127 8.60 -4.87 -11.51
C ARG A 127 7.34 -5.29 -12.26
N VAL A 128 6.29 -5.55 -11.52
CA VAL A 128 5.03 -6.09 -11.99
C VAL A 128 4.02 -4.95 -12.12
N PRO A 129 3.52 -4.64 -13.32
CA PRO A 129 2.49 -3.62 -13.50
C PRO A 129 1.15 -4.12 -12.94
N CYS A 130 0.42 -3.20 -12.33
CA CYS A 130 -0.94 -3.38 -11.86
C CYS A 130 -1.90 -2.60 -12.77
N MET A 131 -2.88 -3.30 -13.30
CA MET A 131 -3.85 -2.82 -14.27
C MET A 131 -5.25 -2.77 -13.67
N VAL A 132 -5.97 -1.68 -13.91
CA VAL A 132 -7.41 -1.55 -13.61
C VAL A 132 -8.08 -1.02 -14.88
N ASP A 133 -9.10 -1.71 -15.37
CA ASP A 133 -9.80 -1.39 -16.62
C ASP A 133 -8.85 -1.16 -17.82
N GLY A 134 -7.83 -2.02 -17.94
CA GLY A 134 -6.82 -1.94 -19.00
C GLY A 134 -5.82 -0.79 -18.86
N LYS A 135 -5.87 0.00 -17.78
CA LYS A 135 -4.95 1.11 -17.51
C LYS A 135 -3.96 0.74 -16.42
N HIS A 136 -2.68 1.07 -16.64
CA HIS A 136 -1.65 0.93 -15.61
C HIS A 136 -1.88 1.94 -14.49
N VAL A 137 -2.12 1.46 -13.27
CA VAL A 137 -2.42 2.28 -12.10
C VAL A 137 -1.36 2.22 -11.00
N ALA A 138 -0.53 1.19 -10.95
CA ALA A 138 0.54 1.04 -9.96
C ALA A 138 1.59 0.04 -10.46
N THR A 139 2.79 0.07 -9.89
CA THR A 139 3.81 -0.97 -10.13
C THR A 139 4.24 -1.58 -8.80
N VAL A 140 4.06 -2.89 -8.67
CA VAL A 140 4.61 -3.69 -7.58
C VAL A 140 6.05 -4.04 -7.90
N ALA A 141 6.95 -3.93 -6.93
CA ALA A 141 8.33 -4.37 -7.09
C ALA A 141 8.73 -5.28 -5.93
N LEU A 142 9.37 -6.39 -6.27
CA LEU A 142 10.04 -7.28 -5.32
C LEU A 142 11.42 -6.69 -5.03
N ASP A 143 11.56 -6.07 -3.86
CA ASP A 143 12.82 -5.49 -3.42
C ASP A 143 13.65 -6.55 -2.70
N ARG A 144 14.60 -7.13 -3.42
CA ARG A 144 15.53 -8.14 -2.92
C ARG A 144 16.47 -7.59 -1.85
N SER A 145 16.82 -6.31 -1.90
CA SER A 145 17.81 -5.72 -1.00
C SER A 145 17.32 -5.69 0.45
N ASP A 146 16.02 -5.48 0.65
CA ASP A 146 15.37 -5.34 1.95
C ASP A 146 14.21 -6.34 2.14
N ALA A 147 14.20 -7.41 1.34
CA ALA A 147 13.23 -8.51 1.37
C ALA A 147 11.77 -8.07 1.55
N LYS A 148 11.33 -7.09 0.75
CA LYS A 148 10.01 -6.46 0.89
C LYS A 148 9.31 -6.25 -0.43
N ILE A 149 7.99 -6.10 -0.35
CA ILE A 149 7.18 -5.62 -1.45
C ILE A 149 7.07 -4.11 -1.36
N THR A 150 7.36 -3.43 -2.46
CA THR A 150 7.12 -1.99 -2.62
C THR A 150 6.09 -1.75 -3.71
N VAL A 151 5.34 -0.66 -3.60
CA VAL A 151 4.35 -0.28 -4.62
C VAL A 151 4.58 1.17 -5.01
N SER A 152 4.86 1.42 -6.27
CA SER A 152 5.23 2.73 -6.78
C SER A 152 4.27 3.22 -7.85
N GLY A 153 4.21 4.54 -8.04
CA GLY A 153 3.41 5.15 -9.10
C GLY A 153 1.91 4.90 -8.96
N ILE A 154 1.41 4.66 -7.75
CA ILE A 154 -0.02 4.45 -7.52
C ILE A 154 -0.74 5.74 -7.92
N ARG A 155 -1.56 5.67 -8.96
CA ARG A 155 -2.30 6.83 -9.47
C ARG A 155 -3.37 7.22 -8.45
N LEU A 156 -3.37 8.47 -8.02
CA LEU A 156 -4.36 8.96 -7.05
C LEU A 156 -5.79 8.84 -7.60
N SER A 157 -5.96 8.88 -8.92
CA SER A 157 -7.25 8.67 -9.59
C SER A 157 -7.80 7.24 -9.44
N ALA A 158 -6.98 6.28 -9.01
CA ALA A 158 -7.40 4.91 -8.68
C ALA A 158 -7.56 4.70 -7.16
N CYS A 159 -7.50 5.79 -6.39
CA CYS A 159 -7.61 5.79 -4.93
C CYS A 159 -8.82 6.64 -4.49
N ILE A 160 -9.17 6.53 -3.22
CA ILE A 160 -10.20 7.36 -2.59
C ILE A 160 -9.51 8.36 -1.66
N VAL A 161 -9.75 9.65 -1.85
CA VAL A 161 -9.29 10.69 -0.92
C VAL A 161 -10.40 10.91 0.11
N HIS A 162 -10.18 10.47 1.35
CA HIS A 162 -11.16 10.59 2.43
C HIS A 162 -11.20 11.99 3.02
N ALA A 163 -10.04 12.62 3.15
CA ALA A 163 -9.94 13.95 3.75
C ALA A 163 -8.64 14.67 3.37
N GLU A 164 -8.70 16.00 3.38
CA GLU A 164 -7.58 16.91 3.30
C GLU A 164 -7.66 17.93 4.44
N TRP A 165 -6.54 18.17 5.12
CA TRP A 165 -6.41 19.20 6.15
C TRP A 165 -5.28 20.13 5.80
N ARG A 166 -5.56 21.43 5.74
CA ARG A 166 -4.57 22.47 5.45
C ARG A 166 -4.28 23.26 6.71
N LYS A 167 -3.02 23.64 6.89
CA LYS A 167 -2.65 24.64 7.89
C LYS A 167 -3.37 25.94 7.54
N GLN A 168 -4.10 26.52 8.49
CA GLN A 168 -4.63 27.88 8.34
C GLN A 168 -3.46 28.87 8.37
N GLU A 169 -3.45 29.80 7.43
CA GLU A 169 -2.61 30.99 7.54
C GLU A 169 -3.23 31.88 8.60
N GLU A 170 -2.47 32.23 9.65
CA GLU A 170 -2.90 33.24 10.61
C GLU A 170 -3.05 34.56 9.85
N SER A 171 -4.28 35.06 9.74
CA SER A 171 -4.54 36.39 9.19
C SER A 171 -3.96 37.41 10.17
N GLN A 172 -2.93 38.14 9.72
CA GLN A 172 -2.34 39.27 10.45
C GLN A 172 -3.26 40.49 10.42
#